data_AF-A0A3S3U8A9-F1
#
_entry.id   AF-A0A3S3U8A9-F1
#
_cell.length_a   1.000
_cell.length_b   1.000
_cell.length_c   1.000
_cell.angle_alpha   90.00
_cell.angle_beta   90.00
_cell.angle_gamma   90.00
#
_symmetry.space_group_name_H-M   'P 1'
#
loop_
_entity.id
_entity.type
_entity.pdbx_description
1 polymer ?
#
loop_
_entity_poly.entity_id
_entity_poly.type
_entity_poly.pdbx_seq_one_letter_code
_entity_poly.pdbx_strand_id
1 'polypeptide(L)'
;MAMSVEEVEAAIIEKATKSPKPQLYIKDFYKCDSDRKPREMKNIANGLVKKGELMFWSSGSTTMYARPDRIKNEEEGEGIN
;
A
#
# COMPACT_ATOMS: atom_id res chain seq x y z
N MET A 1 -1.76 -20.49 7.32
CA MET A 1 -1.98 -20.67 5.86
C MET A 1 -1.73 -19.30 5.26
N ALA A 2 -0.85 -19.19 4.27
CA ALA A 2 -0.69 -17.91 3.58
C ALA A 2 -2.04 -17.54 2.97
N MET A 3 -2.53 -16.34 3.29
CA MET A 3 -3.75 -15.81 2.68
C MET A 3 -3.56 -15.75 1.16
N SER A 4 -4.65 -15.98 0.43
CA SER A 4 -4.67 -15.81 -1.02
C SER A 4 -4.27 -14.36 -1.37
N VAL A 5 -3.75 -14.16 -2.59
CA VAL A 5 -3.31 -12.82 -3.01
C VAL A 5 -4.46 -11.81 -2.95
N GLU A 6 -5.67 -12.24 -3.30
CA GLU A 6 -6.90 -11.42 -3.28
C GLU A 6 -7.28 -11.00 -1.85
N GLU A 7 -7.18 -11.90 -0.87
CA GLU A 7 -7.41 -11.58 0.54
C GLU A 7 -6.38 -10.57 1.06
N VAL A 8 -5.12 -10.69 0.65
CA VAL A 8 -4.07 -9.73 1.03
C VAL A 8 -4.29 -8.38 0.36
N GLU A 9 -4.70 -8.36 -0.91
CA GLU A 9 -5.08 -7.12 -1.59
C GLU A 9 -6.21 -6.40 -0.85
N ALA A 10 -7.26 -7.13 -0.49
CA ALA A 10 -8.38 -6.59 0.28
C ALA A 10 -7.93 -6.08 1.65
N ALA A 11 -7.09 -6.83 2.35
CA ALA A 11 -6.54 -6.43 3.66
C ALA A 11 -5.68 -5.16 3.56
N ILE A 12 -4.88 -5.02 2.50
CA ILE A 12 -4.09 -3.80 2.24
C ILE A 12 -5.02 -2.61 2.01
N ILE A 13 -6.05 -2.76 1.17
CA ILE A 13 -7.02 -1.68 0.88
C ILE A 13 -7.74 -1.28 2.17
N GLU A 14 -8.22 -2.25 2.94
CA GLU A 14 -8.90 -2.00 4.22
C GLU A 14 -7.96 -1.29 5.19
N LYS A 15 -6.71 -1.73 5.29
CA LYS A 15 -5.69 -1.09 6.13
C LYS A 15 -5.44 0.33 5.69
N ALA A 16 -5.28 0.57 4.39
CA ALA A 16 -5.09 1.89 3.81
C ALA A 16 -6.32 2.80 3.97
N THR A 17 -7.52 2.24 4.11
CA THR A 17 -8.76 2.99 4.33
C THR A 17 -8.97 3.35 5.80
N LYS A 18 -8.73 2.41 6.72
CA LYS A 18 -9.00 2.56 8.17
C LYS A 18 -7.87 3.22 8.95
N SER A 19 -6.65 3.25 8.42
CA SER A 19 -5.50 3.76 9.18
C SER A 19 -5.64 5.25 9.48
N PRO A 20 -5.17 5.73 10.65
CA PRO A 20 -5.29 7.15 11.02
C PRO A 20 -4.48 8.06 10.10
N LYS A 21 -3.36 7.56 9.56
CA LYS A 21 -2.57 8.26 8.55
C LYS A 21 -3.07 7.90 7.15
N PRO A 22 -3.21 8.88 6.23
CA PRO A 22 -3.59 8.61 4.84
C PRO A 22 -2.49 7.83 4.11
N GLN A 23 -1.25 8.13 4.47
CA GLN A 23 -0.01 7.61 3.90
C GLN A 23 0.60 6.54 4.82
N LEU A 24 0.85 5.34 4.30
CA LEU A 24 1.37 4.19 5.05
C LEU A 24 2.66 3.65 4.46
N TYR A 25 3.58 3.19 5.31
CA TYR A 25 4.79 2.54 4.82
C TYR A 25 4.51 1.09 4.42
N ILE A 26 5.30 0.54 3.48
CA ILE A 26 5.22 -0.87 3.09
C ILE A 26 5.25 -1.84 4.29
N LYS A 27 6.03 -1.49 5.33
CA LYS A 27 6.14 -2.26 6.57
C LYS A 27 4.83 -2.32 7.38
N ASP A 28 3.93 -1.36 7.20
CA ASP A 28 2.63 -1.35 7.87
C ASP A 28 1.71 -2.45 7.27
N PHE A 29 1.95 -2.84 6.02
CA PHE A 29 1.22 -3.93 5.35
C PHE A 29 1.75 -5.33 5.68
N TYR A 30 2.98 -5.47 6.20
CA TYR A 30 3.49 -6.79 6.64
C TYR A 30 2.63 -7.43 7.73
N LYS A 31 1.84 -6.62 8.46
CA LYS A 31 0.88 -7.12 9.44
C LYS A 31 -0.40 -7.70 8.82
N CYS A 32 -0.66 -7.44 7.53
CA CYS A 32 -1.81 -7.99 6.81
C CYS A 32 -1.58 -9.47 6.47
N ASP A 33 -0.32 -9.86 6.26
CA ASP A 33 0.09 -11.26 6.07
C ASP A 33 1.53 -11.40 6.55
N SER A 34 1.70 -11.88 7.79
CA SER A 34 3.00 -12.04 8.43
C SER A 34 3.81 -13.22 7.88
N ASP A 35 3.16 -14.15 7.20
CA ASP A 35 3.79 -15.34 6.64
C ASP A 35 4.45 -15.04 5.27
N ARG A 36 4.02 -13.95 4.62
CA ARG A 36 4.49 -13.55 3.30
C ARG A 36 5.79 -12.76 3.34
N LYS A 37 6.67 -13.07 2.38
CA LYS A 37 7.96 -12.38 2.25
C LYS A 37 7.76 -10.89 1.91
N PRO A 38 8.61 -9.98 2.45
CA PRO A 38 8.52 -8.53 2.17
C PRO A 38 8.46 -8.18 0.68
N ARG A 39 9.20 -8.91 -0.16
CA ARG A 39 9.21 -8.72 -1.62
C ARG A 39 7.86 -9.04 -2.27
N GLU A 40 7.18 -10.08 -1.80
CA GLU A 40 5.86 -10.44 -2.30
C GLU A 40 4.82 -9.42 -1.89
N MET A 41 4.84 -8.97 -0.63
CA MET A 41 3.95 -7.91 -0.16
C MET A 41 4.12 -6.63 -0.99
N LYS A 42 5.37 -6.25 -1.29
CA LYS A 42 5.66 -5.11 -2.18
C LYS A 42 5.11 -5.31 -3.59
N ASN A 43 5.23 -6.52 -4.15
CA ASN A 43 4.67 -6.81 -5.48
C ASN A 43 3.15 -6.71 -5.49
N ILE A 44 2.47 -7.16 -4.44
CA ILE A 44 1.01 -7.05 -4.30
C ILE A 44 0.59 -5.57 -4.18
N ALA A 45 1.24 -4.81 -3.31
CA ALA A 45 0.97 -3.38 -3.15
C ALA A 45 1.22 -2.61 -4.46
N ASN A 46 2.30 -2.91 -5.19
CA ASN A 46 2.54 -2.34 -6.53
C ASN A 46 1.51 -2.81 -7.56
N GLY A 47 0.97 -4.02 -7.44
CA GLY A 47 -0.13 -4.50 -8.26
C GLY A 47 -1.39 -3.65 -8.05
N LEU A 48 -1.69 -3.29 -6.81
CA LEU A 48 -2.78 -2.37 -6.47
C LEU A 48 -2.56 -0.95 -7.02
N VAL A 49 -1.29 -0.49 -7.09
CA VAL A 49 -0.96 0.78 -7.75
C VAL A 49 -1.30 0.73 -9.24
N LYS A 50 -0.88 -0.33 -9.94
CA LYS A 50 -1.22 -0.52 -11.36
C LYS A 50 -2.72 -0.64 -11.62
N LYS A 51 -3.51 -1.08 -10.63
CA LYS A 51 -4.97 -1.14 -10.68
C LYS A 51 -5.63 0.21 -10.38
N GLY A 52 -4.87 1.23 -9.97
CA GLY A 52 -5.38 2.54 -9.53
C GLY A 52 -5.98 2.53 -8.12
N GLU A 53 -5.83 1.42 -7.38
CA GLU A 53 -6.39 1.27 -6.02
C GLU A 53 -5.50 1.91 -4.95
N LEU A 54 -4.21 2.09 -5.24
CA LEU A 54 -3.25 2.76 -4.36
C LEU A 54 -2.41 3.74 -5.17
N MET A 55 -1.91 4.77 -4.51
CA MET A 55 -0.80 5.59 -5.00
C MET A 55 0.48 5.17 -4.31
N PHE A 56 1.61 5.37 -4.98
CA PHE A 56 2.95 5.04 -4.50
C PHE A 56 3.83 6.28 -4.48
N TRP A 57 4.68 6.39 -3.46
CA TRP A 57 5.79 7.32 -3.46
C TRP A 57 7.02 6.71 -2.79
N SER A 58 8.18 7.18 -3.25
CA SER A 58 9.45 6.90 -2.59
C SER A 58 9.60 7.82 -1.37
N SER A 59 9.98 7.25 -0.23
CA SER A 59 10.26 7.99 1.00
C SER A 59 11.64 7.61 1.50
N GLY A 60 12.68 8.17 0.87
CA GLY A 60 14.08 7.90 1.20
C GLY A 60 14.45 6.43 1.02
N SER A 61 14.77 5.75 2.13
CA SER A 61 15.15 4.32 2.12
C SER A 61 13.96 3.35 2.07
N THR A 62 12.72 3.85 2.03
CA THR A 62 11.51 3.03 2.06
C THR A 62 10.45 3.54 1.07
N THR A 63 9.35 2.82 0.99
CA THR A 63 8.24 3.10 0.08
C THR A 63 6.96 3.23 0.84
N MET A 64 6.09 4.11 0.38
CA MET A 64 4.81 4.38 1.01
C MET A 64 3.67 4.29 0.00
N TYR A 65 2.47 4.00 0.52
CA TYR A 65 1.25 3.83 -0.25
C TYR A 65 0.06 4.44 0.47
N ALA A 66 -0.92 4.88 -0.30
CA ALA A 66 -2.19 5.41 0.20
C ALA A 66 -3.31 5.11 -0.78
N ARG A 67 -4.53 5.17 -0.25
CA ARG A 67 -5.74 5.31 -1.04
C ARG A 67 -5.77 6.66 -1.76
N PRO A 68 -6.02 6.70 -3.09
CA PRO A 68 -6.17 7.95 -3.84
C PRO A 68 -7.22 8.89 -3.22
N ASP A 69 -8.32 8.32 -2.72
CA ASP A 69 -9.41 9.07 -2.09
C ASP A 69 -9.06 9.70 -0.73
N ARG A 70 -7.95 9.26 -0.11
CA ARG A 70 -7.51 9.74 1.21
C ARG A 70 -6.38 10.75 1.15
N ILE A 71 -5.72 10.89 0.01
CA ILE A 71 -4.76 11.96 -0.23
C ILE A 71 -5.54 13.11 -0.86
N LYS A 72 -5.71 14.20 -0.11
CA LYS A 72 -6.06 15.49 -0.73
C LYS A 72 -4.84 15.95 -1.53
N ASN A 73 -5.06 16.40 -2.76
CA ASN A 73 -4.07 17.04 -3.63
C ASN A 73 -3.49 18.30 -2.94
N GLU A 74 -2.59 18.15 -1.97
CA GLU A 74 -1.86 19.26 -1.37
C GLU A 74 -0.34 19.17 -1.60
N GLU A 75 0.17 18.11 -2.24
CA GLU A 75 1.57 18.07 -2.68
C GLU A 75 1.70 17.60 -4.13
N GLU A 76 1.97 18.56 -5.01
CA GLU A 76 2.56 18.43 -6.35
C GLU A 76 3.98 17.82 -6.30
N GLY A 77 4.14 16.67 -5.63
CA GLY A 77 5.42 16.01 -5.43
C GLY A 77 5.39 14.56 -5.88
N GLU A 78 5.67 14.32 -7.16
CA GLU A 78 6.19 13.05 -7.72
C GLU A 78 5.48 11.73 -7.30
N GLY A 79 4.15 11.73 -7.19
CA GLY A 79 3.38 10.48 -7.15
C GLY A 79 3.18 9.94 -8.57
N ILE A 80 3.79 8.79 -8.89
CA ILE A 80 3.55 8.11 -10.17
C ILE A 80 2.33 7.20 -10.00
N ASN A 81 1.31 7.40 -10.85
CA ASN A 81 0.14 6.51 -10.97
C ASN A 81 0.47 5.37 -11.95
#